data_AF-A0A127MBY9-F1
#
_entry.id   AF-A0A127MBY9-F1
#
_cell.length_a   1.000
_cell.length_b   1.000
_cell.length_c   1.000
_cell.angle_alpha   90.00
_cell.angle_beta   90.00
_cell.angle_gamma   90.00
#
_symmetry.space_group_name_H-M   'P 1'
#
loop_
_entity.id
_entity.type
_entity.pdbx_description
1 polymer ?
#
loop_
_entity_poly.entity_id
_entity_poly.type
_entity_poly.pdbx_seq_one_letter_code
_entity_poly.pdbx_strand_id
1 'polypeptide(L)'
;MSNNNTIAGWVLAGGIAALGFSIVSGKYFHAGKHERPEVMGYVIEGVETSGGADSGPSIETLLQTADAAAGEKVFGKCAACHTINQGGANGIGPNLWATMGKPHGHVAGFAYSDALKSVPGNWDWASMDAWLTSPRKYANGTKMTFAGLGKAEDRANLMVYLNAQGSNLPLPAAPIVEAAPVEGEEAPATGEEAPVEGAEPVAAEAAPAE
;
A
#
# COMPACT_ATOMS: atom_id res chain seq x y z
N MET A 1 -43.11 17.32 57.64
CA MET A 1 -42.38 16.30 56.85
C MET A 1 -40.98 16.83 56.57
N SER A 2 -39.93 16.14 57.02
CA SER A 2 -38.54 16.61 56.87
C SER A 2 -38.09 16.52 55.41
N ASN A 3 -37.39 17.57 54.95
CA ASN A 3 -36.80 17.64 53.60
C ASN A 3 -35.86 16.47 53.28
N ASN A 4 -35.39 15.77 54.31
CA ASN A 4 -34.54 14.58 54.21
C ASN A 4 -35.24 13.43 53.46
N ASN A 5 -36.56 13.29 53.62
CA ASN A 5 -37.32 12.23 52.93
C ASN A 5 -37.48 12.57 51.43
N THR A 6 -37.58 13.85 51.09
CA THR A 6 -37.61 14.34 49.71
C THR A 6 -36.24 14.18 49.04
N ILE A 7 -35.16 14.53 49.74
CA ILE A 7 -33.77 14.36 49.24
C ILE A 7 -33.46 12.88 49.02
N ALA A 8 -33.81 12.00 49.96
CA ALA A 8 -33.64 10.55 49.81
C ALA A 8 -34.44 10.00 48.61
N GLY A 9 -35.65 10.51 48.38
CA GLY A 9 -36.46 10.16 47.21
C GLY A 9 -35.81 10.54 45.88
N TRP A 10 -35.23 11.74 45.78
CA TRP A 10 -34.53 12.19 44.56
C TRP A 10 -33.23 11.42 44.31
N VAL A 11 -32.48 11.07 45.37
CA VAL A 11 -31.27 10.24 45.24
C VAL A 11 -31.63 8.84 44.74
N LEU A 12 -32.66 8.23 45.29
CA LEU A 12 -33.11 6.89 44.88
C LEU A 12 -33.68 6.89 43.46
N ALA A 13 -34.48 7.90 43.10
CA ALA A 13 -34.98 8.07 41.74
C ALA A 13 -33.84 8.30 40.72
N GLY A 14 -32.85 9.12 41.07
CA GLY A 14 -31.66 9.32 40.23
C GLY A 14 -30.83 8.04 40.05
N GLY A 15 -30.68 7.24 41.12
CA GLY A 15 -30.01 5.95 41.06
C GLY A 15 -30.73 4.94 40.15
N ILE A 16 -32.06 4.85 40.26
CA ILE A 16 -32.89 3.99 39.40
C ILE A 16 -32.81 4.46 37.94
N ALA A 17 -32.86 5.77 37.69
CA ALA A 17 -32.73 6.31 36.35
C ALA A 17 -31.36 5.98 35.75
N ALA A 18 -30.27 6.19 36.48
CA ALA A 18 -28.92 5.87 36.02
C ALA A 18 -28.74 4.38 35.70
N LEU A 19 -29.23 3.49 36.58
CA LEU A 19 -29.20 2.05 36.35
C LEU A 19 -30.09 1.66 35.15
N GLY A 20 -31.29 2.22 35.06
CA GLY A 20 -32.22 1.99 33.95
C GLY A 20 -31.63 2.41 32.61
N PHE A 21 -31.01 3.60 32.53
CA PHE A 21 -30.30 4.04 31.33
C PHE A 21 -29.13 3.13 30.98
N SER A 22 -28.37 2.66 31.96
CA SER A 22 -27.26 1.71 31.73
C SER A 22 -27.75 0.37 31.15
N ILE A 23 -28.84 -0.19 31.71
CA ILE A 23 -29.42 -1.46 31.23
C ILE A 23 -30.04 -1.28 29.84
N VAL A 24 -30.82 -0.21 29.61
CA VAL A 24 -31.43 0.08 28.31
C VAL A 24 -30.34 0.31 27.27
N SER A 25 -29.30 1.07 27.60
CA SER A 25 -28.13 1.26 26.74
C SER A 25 -27.44 -0.08 26.44
N GLY A 26 -27.19 -0.91 27.44
CA GLY A 26 -26.58 -2.23 27.25
C GLY A 26 -27.41 -3.16 26.34
N LYS A 27 -28.75 -3.11 26.42
CA LYS A 27 -29.64 -3.91 25.56
C LYS A 27 -29.74 -3.36 24.14
N TYR A 28 -29.71 -2.04 23.96
CA TYR A 28 -29.85 -1.41 22.65
C TYR A 28 -28.53 -1.33 21.87
N PHE A 29 -27.42 -1.11 22.58
CA PHE A 29 -26.08 -0.97 21.99
C PHE A 29 -25.23 -2.23 22.07
N HIS A 30 -25.77 -3.35 22.56
CA HIS A 30 -25.08 -4.65 22.66
C HIS A 30 -23.65 -4.56 23.23
N ALA A 31 -23.42 -3.64 24.17
CA ALA A 31 -22.08 -3.27 24.66
C ALA A 31 -21.31 -4.40 25.37
N GLY A 32 -21.97 -5.54 25.65
CA GLY A 32 -21.38 -6.70 26.33
C GLY A 32 -21.23 -7.96 25.47
N LYS A 33 -21.53 -7.92 24.17
CA LYS A 33 -21.32 -9.08 23.29
C LYS A 33 -19.95 -8.99 22.61
N HIS A 34 -18.99 -9.78 23.09
CA HIS A 34 -17.75 -10.10 22.36
C HIS A 34 -17.97 -11.10 21.22
N GLU A 35 -19.18 -11.13 20.66
CA GLU A 35 -19.49 -11.91 19.47
C GLU A 35 -19.17 -11.03 18.28
N ARG A 36 -17.95 -11.22 17.74
CA ARG A 36 -17.52 -10.66 16.46
C ARG A 36 -18.64 -10.93 15.43
N PRO A 37 -19.16 -9.91 14.75
CA PRO A 37 -20.27 -10.11 13.83
C PRO A 37 -19.86 -11.08 12.72
N GLU A 38 -20.74 -12.01 12.39
CA GLU A 38 -20.56 -12.99 11.31
C GLU A 38 -20.51 -12.33 9.91
N VAL A 39 -20.92 -11.06 9.82
CA VAL A 39 -20.63 -10.19 8.68
C VAL A 39 -20.07 -8.87 9.20
N MET A 40 -18.76 -8.67 9.04
CA MET A 40 -18.10 -7.41 9.33
C MET A 40 -18.64 -6.34 8.36
N GLY A 41 -19.42 -5.40 8.88
CA GLY A 41 -19.88 -4.23 8.11
C GLY A 41 -18.69 -3.38 7.66
N TYR A 42 -18.70 -3.02 6.37
CA TYR A 42 -17.74 -2.23 5.60
C TYR A 42 -16.42 -1.85 6.30
N VAL A 43 -15.36 -2.48 5.83
CA VAL A 43 -13.98 -2.14 6.15
C VAL A 43 -13.67 -0.71 5.68
N ILE A 44 -13.52 0.21 6.63
CA ILE A 44 -12.71 1.42 6.44
C ILE A 44 -11.28 1.00 6.77
N GLU A 45 -10.57 0.45 5.77
CA GLU A 45 -9.15 0.15 5.92
C GLU A 45 -8.35 1.45 5.92
N GLY A 46 -7.69 1.73 7.05
CA GLY A 46 -6.77 2.87 7.13
C GLY A 46 -6.26 3.28 8.50
N VAL A 47 -6.59 2.59 9.60
CA VAL A 47 -5.86 2.72 10.87
C VAL A 47 -5.43 1.33 11.32
N GLU A 48 -4.18 1.00 11.00
CA GLU A 48 -3.34 0.10 11.79
C GLU A 48 -1.97 0.78 11.83
N THR A 49 -1.64 1.35 13.00
CA THR A 49 -0.29 1.73 13.38
C THR A 49 0.26 0.65 14.27
N SER A 50 1.17 -0.18 13.78
CA SER A 50 2.50 -0.45 14.36
C SER A 50 3.08 -1.77 13.86
N GLY A 51 4.34 -1.72 13.43
CA GLY A 51 5.31 -2.79 13.63
C GLY A 51 5.04 -4.14 12.98
N GLY A 52 5.26 -4.23 11.68
CA GLY A 52 5.48 -5.49 10.97
C GLY A 52 5.88 -5.19 9.55
N ALA A 53 7.14 -5.45 9.19
CA ALA A 53 7.55 -5.59 7.80
C ALA A 53 6.87 -6.86 7.28
N ASP A 54 5.60 -6.74 6.93
CA ASP A 54 4.88 -7.79 6.24
C ASP A 54 5.28 -7.66 4.76
N SER A 55 6.06 -8.64 4.31
CA SER A 55 6.55 -8.79 2.94
C SER A 55 5.38 -9.10 2.02
N GLY A 56 4.50 -8.12 1.85
CA GLY A 56 3.59 -8.08 0.72
C GLY A 56 4.38 -8.07 -0.60
N PRO A 57 3.72 -8.39 -1.72
CA PRO A 57 4.35 -8.32 -3.03
C PRO A 57 4.98 -6.95 -3.25
N SER A 58 6.16 -6.92 -3.87
CA SER A 58 6.86 -5.68 -4.16
C SER A 58 5.99 -4.77 -5.04
N ILE A 59 6.21 -3.46 -4.98
CA ILE A 59 5.42 -2.53 -5.78
C ILE A 59 5.58 -2.80 -7.28
N GLU A 60 6.77 -3.24 -7.72
CA GLU A 60 7.05 -3.65 -9.10
C GLU A 60 6.22 -4.86 -9.52
N THR A 61 5.99 -5.80 -8.61
CA THR A 61 5.11 -6.96 -8.84
C THR A 61 3.66 -6.50 -8.98
N LEU A 62 3.21 -5.65 -8.07
CA LEU A 62 1.84 -5.12 -8.07
C LEU A 62 1.53 -4.28 -9.31
N LEU A 63 2.51 -3.54 -9.83
CA LEU A 63 2.38 -2.74 -11.05
C LEU A 63 2.05 -3.57 -12.29
N GLN A 64 2.40 -4.87 -12.33
CA GLN A 64 2.07 -5.75 -13.46
C GLN A 64 0.59 -6.13 -13.51
N THR A 65 -0.07 -6.11 -12.35
CA THR A 65 -1.49 -6.49 -12.20
C THR A 65 -2.37 -5.32 -11.79
N ALA A 66 -1.83 -4.10 -11.80
CA ALA A 66 -2.54 -2.91 -11.35
C ALA A 66 -3.65 -2.51 -12.34
N ASP A 67 -4.77 -2.02 -11.77
CA ASP A 67 -5.95 -1.59 -12.50
C ASP A 67 -6.12 -0.05 -12.43
N ALA A 68 -6.05 0.59 -13.59
CA ALA A 68 -6.26 2.03 -13.72
C ALA A 68 -7.68 2.48 -13.30
N ALA A 69 -8.70 1.66 -13.53
CA ALA A 69 -10.08 1.98 -13.14
C ALA A 69 -10.26 1.90 -11.62
N ALA A 70 -9.60 0.95 -10.96
CA ALA A 70 -9.49 0.95 -9.49
C ALA A 70 -8.70 2.19 -9.01
N GLY A 71 -7.63 2.56 -9.71
CA GLY A 71 -6.82 3.74 -9.42
C GLY A 71 -7.61 5.04 -9.49
N GLU A 72 -8.51 5.18 -10.45
CA GLU A 72 -9.43 6.32 -10.56
C GLU A 72 -10.32 6.44 -9.31
N LYS A 73 -10.81 5.33 -8.77
CA LYS A 73 -11.59 5.35 -7.52
C LYS A 73 -10.74 5.80 -6.34
N VAL A 74 -9.48 5.35 -6.26
CA VAL A 74 -8.53 5.81 -5.24
C VAL A 74 -8.25 7.31 -5.39
N PHE A 75 -8.15 7.81 -6.63
CA PHE A 75 -7.97 9.23 -6.93
C PHE A 75 -9.09 10.13 -6.37
N GLY A 76 -10.28 9.57 -6.08
CA GLY A 76 -11.32 10.28 -5.34
C GLY A 76 -10.85 10.88 -4.01
N LYS A 77 -9.84 10.27 -3.35
CA LYS A 77 -9.18 10.80 -2.15
C LYS A 77 -8.33 12.05 -2.41
N CYS A 78 -7.94 12.29 -3.67
CA CYS A 78 -7.07 13.37 -4.13
C CYS A 78 -7.86 14.52 -4.78
N ALA A 79 -9.04 14.23 -5.33
CA ALA A 79 -9.84 15.13 -6.17
C ALA A 79 -10.29 16.42 -5.48
N ALA A 80 -10.37 16.44 -4.13
CA ALA A 80 -10.69 17.65 -3.38
C ALA A 80 -9.60 18.73 -3.49
N CYS A 81 -8.35 18.33 -3.72
CA CYS A 81 -7.20 19.23 -3.75
C CYS A 81 -6.58 19.36 -5.15
N HIS A 82 -6.72 18.33 -5.99
CA HIS A 82 -6.04 18.22 -7.26
C HIS A 82 -7.00 18.05 -8.42
N THR A 83 -6.72 18.74 -9.52
CA THR A 83 -7.30 18.44 -10.83
C THR A 83 -6.40 17.46 -11.58
N ILE A 84 -6.96 16.65 -12.47
CA ILE A 84 -6.20 15.65 -13.25
C ILE A 84 -6.25 15.87 -14.75
N ASN A 85 -7.19 16.68 -15.25
CA ASN A 85 -7.37 16.88 -16.69
C ASN A 85 -6.25 17.74 -17.29
N GLN A 86 -5.94 17.53 -18.57
CA GLN A 86 -5.01 18.35 -19.31
C GLN A 86 -5.41 19.84 -19.27
N GLY A 87 -4.48 20.71 -18.88
CA GLY A 87 -4.75 22.14 -18.74
C GLY A 87 -5.66 22.51 -17.57
N GLY A 88 -5.93 21.58 -16.65
CA GLY A 88 -6.69 21.85 -15.44
C GLY A 88 -6.02 22.88 -14.54
N ALA A 89 -6.83 23.63 -13.79
CA ALA A 89 -6.33 24.65 -12.88
C ALA A 89 -5.59 24.05 -11.67
N ASN A 90 -4.60 24.80 -11.18
CA ASN A 90 -4.05 24.59 -9.84
C ASN A 90 -5.08 25.03 -8.78
N GLY A 91 -5.12 24.33 -7.65
CA GLY A 91 -6.01 24.63 -6.53
C GLY A 91 -5.25 24.59 -5.21
N ILE A 92 -5.78 23.83 -4.24
CA ILE A 92 -5.07 23.54 -2.98
C ILE A 92 -3.75 22.80 -3.29
N GLY A 93 -3.81 21.85 -4.24
CA GLY A 93 -2.65 21.21 -4.84
C GLY A 93 -2.47 21.59 -6.32
N PRO A 94 -1.31 21.29 -6.92
CA PRO A 94 -1.08 21.47 -8.34
C PRO A 94 -1.98 20.55 -9.18
N ASN A 95 -2.21 20.90 -10.45
CA ASN A 95 -2.74 19.94 -11.42
C ASN A 95 -1.79 18.73 -11.55
N LEU A 96 -2.35 17.52 -11.68
CA LEU A 96 -1.61 16.26 -11.70
C LEU A 96 -1.50 15.62 -13.09
N TRP A 97 -1.98 16.27 -14.15
CA TRP A 97 -1.81 15.78 -15.52
C TRP A 97 -0.31 15.66 -15.87
N ALA A 98 0.07 14.57 -16.50
CA ALA A 98 1.42 14.29 -16.98
C ALA A 98 2.52 14.39 -15.89
N THR A 99 2.18 14.04 -14.64
CA THR A 99 3.09 14.18 -13.49
C THR A 99 4.17 13.11 -13.42
N MET A 100 3.87 11.85 -13.80
CA MET A 100 4.83 10.76 -13.67
C MET A 100 6.05 11.00 -14.58
N GLY A 101 7.23 10.68 -14.08
CA GLY A 101 8.52 10.88 -14.75
C GLY A 101 9.02 12.33 -14.76
N LYS A 102 8.24 13.31 -14.27
CA LYS A 102 8.65 14.72 -14.20
C LYS A 102 9.39 15.05 -12.90
N PRO A 103 10.21 16.12 -12.88
CA PRO A 103 10.83 16.59 -11.64
C PRO A 103 9.82 16.93 -10.55
N HIS A 104 10.25 16.78 -9.30
CA HIS A 104 9.49 17.30 -8.16
C HIS A 104 9.26 18.82 -8.33
N GLY A 105 8.05 19.29 -8.04
CA GLY A 105 7.77 20.73 -8.07
C GLY A 105 7.70 21.37 -9.47
N HIS A 106 7.51 20.59 -10.54
CA HIS A 106 7.62 21.10 -11.92
C HIS A 106 6.41 21.89 -12.44
N VAL A 107 5.24 21.83 -11.79
CA VAL A 107 4.03 22.47 -12.33
C VAL A 107 4.13 23.98 -12.17
N ALA A 108 4.14 24.68 -13.30
CA ALA A 108 4.26 26.13 -13.33
C ALA A 108 3.09 26.81 -12.59
N GLY A 109 3.40 27.91 -11.91
CA GLY A 109 2.41 28.73 -11.20
C GLY A 109 1.90 28.14 -9.88
N PHE A 110 2.37 26.96 -9.44
CA PHE A 110 2.04 26.43 -8.12
C PHE A 110 3.14 26.72 -7.09
N ALA A 111 2.74 27.14 -5.89
CA ALA A 111 3.66 27.51 -4.81
C ALA A 111 4.03 26.31 -3.91
N TYR A 112 4.96 25.48 -4.38
CA TYR A 112 5.45 24.31 -3.64
C TYR A 112 6.07 24.65 -2.27
N SER A 113 6.14 23.65 -1.38
CA SER A 113 6.97 23.73 -0.17
C SER A 113 8.45 23.66 -0.53
N ASP A 114 9.30 24.32 0.26
CA ASP A 114 10.75 24.18 0.11
C ASP A 114 11.20 22.74 0.34
N ALA A 115 10.55 22.06 1.30
CA ALA A 115 10.75 20.64 1.58
C ALA A 115 10.58 19.72 0.36
N LEU A 116 9.59 19.96 -0.50
CA LEU A 116 9.37 19.11 -1.68
C LEU A 116 10.34 19.48 -2.80
N LYS A 117 10.63 20.78 -2.97
CA LYS A 117 11.62 21.25 -3.96
C LYS A 117 13.04 20.80 -3.65
N SER A 118 13.37 20.55 -2.37
CA SER A 118 14.68 20.04 -1.97
C SER A 118 14.86 18.54 -2.21
N VAL A 119 13.80 17.79 -2.51
CA VAL A 119 13.92 16.37 -2.83
C VAL A 119 14.46 16.24 -4.26
N PRO A 120 15.64 15.62 -4.47
CA PRO A 120 16.19 15.44 -5.80
C PRO A 120 15.43 14.37 -6.57
N GLY A 121 15.53 14.42 -7.91
CA GLY A 121 14.98 13.40 -8.80
C GLY A 121 13.59 13.71 -9.35
N ASN A 122 12.94 12.68 -9.88
CA ASN A 122 11.67 12.75 -10.60
C ASN A 122 10.62 11.87 -9.92
N TRP A 123 9.35 12.07 -10.29
CA TRP A 123 8.22 11.20 -9.94
C TRP A 123 8.24 9.87 -10.70
N ASP A 124 9.25 9.04 -10.46
CA ASP A 124 9.27 7.65 -10.91
C ASP A 124 8.37 6.75 -10.05
N TRP A 125 8.31 5.46 -10.37
CA TRP A 125 7.47 4.50 -9.67
C TRP A 125 7.82 4.35 -8.19
N ALA A 126 9.10 4.33 -7.85
CA ALA A 126 9.56 4.12 -6.47
C ALA A 126 9.36 5.38 -5.60
N SER A 127 9.71 6.55 -6.14
CA SER A 127 9.50 7.84 -5.46
C SER A 127 8.03 8.16 -5.27
N MET A 128 7.18 7.87 -6.26
CA MET A 128 5.74 8.04 -6.14
C MET A 128 5.15 7.07 -5.11
N ASP A 129 5.59 5.81 -5.08
CA ASP A 129 5.18 4.84 -4.06
C ASP A 129 5.53 5.31 -2.64
N ALA A 130 6.77 5.77 -2.44
CA ALA A 130 7.23 6.30 -1.16
C ALA A 130 6.46 7.58 -0.75
N TRP A 131 6.19 8.47 -1.70
CA TRP A 131 5.39 9.67 -1.48
C TRP A 131 3.94 9.35 -1.09
N LEU A 132 3.30 8.44 -1.83
CA LEU A 132 1.94 8.01 -1.54
C LEU A 132 1.84 7.23 -0.23
N THR A 133 2.89 6.50 0.16
CA THR A 133 2.94 5.80 1.46
C THR A 133 2.87 6.78 2.61
N SER A 134 3.68 7.84 2.58
CA SER A 134 3.60 8.91 3.59
C SER A 134 4.27 10.20 3.10
N PRO A 135 3.49 11.20 2.67
CA PRO A 135 4.04 12.44 2.15
C PRO A 135 4.90 13.20 3.17
N ARG A 136 4.50 13.17 4.44
CA ARG A 136 5.21 13.83 5.54
C ARG A 136 6.56 13.18 5.83
N LYS A 137 6.69 11.86 5.63
CA LYS A 137 7.98 11.16 5.79
C LYS A 137 8.87 11.37 4.57
N TYR A 138 8.30 11.37 3.37
CA TYR A 138 9.03 11.56 2.12
C TYR A 138 9.62 12.98 2.00
N ALA A 139 8.83 14.01 2.26
CA ALA A 139 9.29 15.40 2.29
C ALA A 139 8.86 16.06 3.61
N ASN A 140 9.76 16.01 4.60
CA ASN A 140 9.50 16.60 5.91
C ASN A 140 9.32 18.12 5.81
N GLY A 141 8.14 18.62 6.19
CA GLY A 141 7.75 20.02 5.98
C GLY A 141 6.96 20.27 4.69
N THR A 142 6.50 19.20 4.01
CA THR A 142 5.53 19.35 2.92
C THR A 142 4.24 20.03 3.38
N LYS A 143 3.66 20.84 2.49
CA LYS A 143 2.36 21.51 2.70
C LYS A 143 1.17 20.57 2.45
N MET A 144 1.40 19.39 1.88
CA MET A 144 0.33 18.41 1.62
C MET A 144 -0.06 17.70 2.93
N THR A 145 -1.29 17.94 3.40
CA THR A 145 -1.81 17.40 4.67
C THR A 145 -2.46 16.01 4.52
N PHE A 146 -1.97 15.20 3.60
CA PHE A 146 -2.47 13.84 3.38
C PHE A 146 -1.70 12.83 4.23
N ALA A 147 -2.42 11.88 4.85
CA ALA A 147 -1.81 10.88 5.72
C ALA A 147 -0.94 9.87 4.96
N GLY A 148 -1.36 9.52 3.73
CA GLY A 148 -0.78 8.46 2.92
C GLY A 148 -1.79 7.34 2.63
N LEU A 149 -1.38 6.40 1.78
CA LEU A 149 -2.10 5.19 1.40
C LEU A 149 -1.36 3.98 1.98
N GLY A 150 -1.94 3.35 2.99
CA GLY A 150 -1.31 2.20 3.66
C GLY A 150 -1.20 0.97 2.78
N LYS A 151 -2.23 0.70 1.95
CA LYS A 151 -2.27 -0.46 1.05
C LYS A 151 -1.40 -0.24 -0.17
N ALA A 152 -0.53 -1.20 -0.47
CA ALA A 152 0.36 -1.14 -1.63
C ALA A 152 -0.41 -1.25 -2.95
N GLU A 153 -1.50 -2.03 -2.97
CA GLU A 153 -2.36 -2.22 -4.13
C GLU A 153 -3.06 -0.91 -4.53
N ASP A 154 -3.58 -0.15 -3.56
CA ASP A 154 -4.17 1.17 -3.80
C ASP A 154 -3.14 2.12 -4.43
N ARG A 155 -1.88 2.06 -3.97
CA ARG A 155 -0.79 2.89 -4.53
C ARG A 155 -0.45 2.47 -5.95
N ALA A 156 -0.27 1.18 -6.21
CA ALA A 156 0.00 0.65 -7.55
C ALA A 156 -1.08 1.06 -8.55
N ASN A 157 -2.36 0.84 -8.19
CA ASN A 157 -3.51 1.21 -9.01
C ASN A 157 -3.55 2.72 -9.29
N LEU A 158 -3.35 3.55 -8.25
CA LEU A 158 -3.33 5.01 -8.39
C LEU A 158 -2.18 5.47 -9.30
N MET A 159 -0.98 4.90 -9.15
CA MET A 159 0.17 5.28 -9.98
C MET A 159 -0.06 4.93 -11.45
N VAL A 160 -0.65 3.77 -11.76
CA VAL A 160 -1.00 3.40 -13.14
C VAL A 160 -2.07 4.33 -13.71
N TYR A 161 -3.08 4.69 -12.90
CA TYR A 161 -4.05 5.71 -13.29
C TYR A 161 -3.38 7.04 -13.61
N LEU A 162 -2.56 7.59 -12.70
CA LEU A 162 -1.83 8.85 -12.92
C LEU A 162 -0.92 8.78 -14.17
N ASN A 163 -0.31 7.63 -14.42
CA ASN A 163 0.53 7.42 -15.57
C ASN A 163 -0.26 7.49 -16.89
N ALA A 164 -1.46 6.91 -16.92
CA ALA A 164 -2.38 6.97 -18.05
C ALA A 164 -2.85 8.41 -18.37
N GLN A 165 -2.78 9.31 -17.38
CA GLN A 165 -3.11 10.73 -17.53
C GLN A 165 -1.95 11.53 -18.14
N GLY A 166 -1.52 11.14 -19.34
CA GLY A 166 -0.59 11.88 -20.18
C GLY A 166 0.90 11.72 -19.86
N SER A 167 1.27 10.92 -18.85
CA SER A 167 2.67 10.73 -18.47
C SER A 167 3.36 9.65 -19.31
N ASN A 168 2.69 8.52 -19.54
CA ASN A 168 3.17 7.40 -20.35
C ASN A 168 4.58 6.90 -19.99
N LEU A 169 4.93 6.94 -18.71
CA LEU A 169 6.15 6.34 -18.17
C LEU A 169 6.09 4.82 -18.37
N PRO A 170 7.13 4.18 -18.94
CA PRO A 170 7.18 2.73 -19.07
C PRO A 170 7.05 2.05 -17.70
N LEU A 171 6.25 0.99 -17.63
CA LEU A 171 6.17 0.16 -16.44
C LEU A 171 7.54 -0.48 -16.18
N PRO A 172 7.94 -0.64 -14.90
CA PRO A 172 9.19 -1.32 -14.58
C PRO A 172 9.09 -2.79 -15.00
N ALA A 173 10.25 -3.39 -15.33
CA ALA A 173 10.30 -4.82 -15.58
C ALA A 173 9.83 -5.58 -14.34
N ALA A 174 9.07 -6.66 -14.54
CA ALA A 174 8.68 -7.55 -13.45
C ALA A 174 9.94 -8.02 -12.72
N PRO A 175 9.97 -8.01 -11.38
CA PRO A 175 11.11 -8.52 -10.65
C PRO A 175 11.29 -9.99 -11.04
N ILE A 176 12.50 -10.33 -11.46
CA ILE A 176 12.87 -11.72 -11.75
C ILE A 176 12.94 -12.40 -10.39
N VAL A 177 11.83 -13.02 -9.99
CA VAL A 177 11.84 -13.94 -8.85
C VAL A 177 12.56 -15.20 -9.31
N GLU A 178 13.89 -15.21 -9.21
CA GLU A 178 14.61 -16.48 -9.10
C GLU A 178 13.98 -17.20 -7.90
N ALA A 179 13.26 -18.28 -8.19
CA ALA A 179 12.70 -19.15 -7.18
C ALA A 179 13.83 -19.54 -6.22
N ALA A 180 13.75 -19.06 -4.98
CA ALA A 180 14.64 -19.47 -3.91
C ALA A 180 14.66 -21.02 -3.87
N PRO A 181 15.83 -21.68 -3.81
CA PRO A 181 15.89 -23.12 -3.72
C PRO A 181 15.17 -23.58 -2.45
N VAL A 182 14.19 -24.46 -2.61
CA VAL A 182 13.59 -25.18 -1.49
C VAL A 182 14.60 -26.23 -1.01
N GLU A 183 15.47 -25.86 -0.08
CA GLU A 183 16.28 -26.82 0.67
C GLU A 183 15.48 -27.37 1.86
N GLY A 184 15.19 -28.67 1.84
CA GLY A 184 14.97 -29.47 3.04
C GLY A 184 13.67 -30.27 3.11
N GLU A 185 13.66 -31.49 2.56
CA GLU A 185 13.04 -32.67 3.20
C GLU A 185 13.81 -33.92 2.69
N GLU A 186 14.18 -34.80 3.62
CA GLU A 186 15.22 -35.83 3.51
C GLU A 186 14.93 -37.06 2.59
N ALA A 187 16.05 -37.63 2.14
CA ALA A 187 16.40 -38.96 1.61
C ALA A 187 15.55 -40.18 2.09
N PRO A 188 15.59 -41.41 1.47
CA PRO A 188 16.84 -42.01 0.96
C PRO A 188 16.79 -43.03 -0.22
N ALA A 189 18.01 -43.30 -0.71
CA ALA A 189 18.56 -44.56 -1.22
C ALA A 189 17.88 -45.29 -2.40
N THR A 190 18.63 -45.51 -3.49
CA THR A 190 19.32 -46.79 -3.80
C THR A 190 19.80 -46.80 -5.25
N GLY A 191 20.93 -47.48 -5.50
CA GLY A 191 21.19 -48.12 -6.80
C GLY A 191 22.12 -47.38 -7.77
N GLU A 192 23.42 -47.58 -7.57
CA GLU A 192 24.38 -48.07 -8.59
C GLU A 192 23.86 -48.20 -10.03
N GLU A 193 24.46 -47.46 -10.98
CA GLU A 193 25.22 -48.05 -12.10
C GLU A 193 25.91 -46.96 -12.95
N ALA A 194 27.16 -47.25 -13.31
CA ALA A 194 28.09 -46.42 -14.05
C ALA A 194 27.87 -46.55 -15.60
N PRO A 195 28.59 -45.77 -16.44
CA PRO A 195 28.11 -45.22 -17.70
C PRO A 195 28.25 -46.14 -18.92
N VAL A 196 27.39 -45.93 -19.92
CA VAL A 196 27.53 -46.47 -21.29
C VAL A 196 27.67 -45.34 -22.30
N GLU A 197 28.86 -45.16 -22.85
CA GLU A 197 29.14 -44.87 -24.27
C GLU A 197 30.68 -44.84 -24.40
N GLY A 198 31.34 -45.70 -25.15
CA GLY A 198 30.96 -46.24 -26.45
C GLY A 198 31.74 -45.53 -27.55
N ALA A 199 33.07 -45.58 -27.50
CA ALA A 199 33.93 -45.22 -28.63
C ALA A 199 35.20 -46.06 -28.58
N GLU A 200 35.18 -47.22 -29.25
CA GLU A 200 36.39 -47.98 -29.54
C GLU A 200 37.06 -47.49 -30.84
N PRO A 201 38.39 -47.70 -30.95
CA PRO A 201 39.28 -46.95 -31.82
C PRO A 201 39.67 -47.73 -33.08
N VAL A 202 40.28 -47.05 -34.05
CA VAL A 202 41.10 -47.70 -35.07
C VAL A 202 42.37 -46.89 -35.33
N ALA A 203 43.50 -47.56 -35.09
CA ALA A 203 44.88 -47.15 -35.35
C ALA A 203 45.18 -47.17 -36.87
N ALA A 204 46.33 -46.74 -37.43
CA ALA A 204 47.68 -46.52 -36.93
C ALA A 204 48.52 -45.69 -37.95
N GLU A 205 49.72 -45.27 -37.50
CA GLU A 205 50.99 -45.02 -38.26
C GLU A 205 51.05 -43.83 -39.26
N ALA A 206 52.11 -43.03 -39.41
CA ALA A 206 53.49 -43.02 -38.90
C ALA A 206 54.09 -41.59 -38.99
N ALA A 207 55.11 -41.28 -38.18
CA ALA A 207 56.05 -40.16 -38.33
C ALA A 207 57.20 -40.55 -39.33
N PRO A 208 58.21 -39.70 -39.72
CA PRO A 208 58.66 -38.44 -39.11
C PRO A 208 59.17 -37.31 -40.08
N ALA A 209 59.61 -36.20 -39.45
CA ALA A 209 60.70 -35.27 -39.81
C ALA A 209 60.85 -34.72 -41.25
N GLU A 210 60.75 -33.40 -41.44
CA GLU A 210 61.85 -32.39 -41.44
C GLU A 210 61.25 -30.98 -41.35
#